data_AF-A0A815W3P6-F1
#
_entry.id   AF-A0A815W3P6-F1
#
_cell.length_a   1.000
_cell.length_b   1.000
_cell.length_c   1.000
_cell.angle_alpha   90.00
_cell.angle_beta   90.00
_cell.angle_gamma   90.00
#
_symmetry.space_group_name_H-M   'P 1'
#
loop_
_entity.id
_entity.type
_entity.pdbx_description
1 polymer ?
#
loop_
_entity_poly.entity_id
_entity_poly.type
_entity_poly.pdbx_seq_one_letter_code
_entity_poly.pdbx_strand_id
1 'polypeptide(L)' 'GELPDQSNGYVIAGFNGQGMPRILLCARALVDLVLGRIDKIEELIPEPYIITKNRLETKENYLLDRMATQSDLTHTS' A
#
# COMPACT_ATOMS: atom_id res chain seq x y z
N GLY A 1 -7.46 -3.51 -2.19
CA GLY A 1 -8.83 -2.96 -2.22
C GLY A 1 -9.33 -2.93 -3.64
N GLU A 2 -10.47 -2.29 -3.87
CA GLU A 2 -11.04 -2.11 -5.20
C GLU A 2 -10.19 -1.15 -6.04
N LEU A 3 -10.10 -1.40 -7.34
CA LEU A 3 -9.38 -0.56 -8.28
C LEU A 3 -10.18 0.73 -8.53
N PRO A 4 -9.56 1.93 -8.42
CA PRO A 4 -10.28 3.20 -8.59
C PRO A 4 -10.99 3.36 -9.93
N ASP A 5 -10.44 2.77 -10.99
CA ASP A 5 -10.91 2.94 -12.38
C ASP A 5 -11.55 1.67 -12.96
N GLN A 6 -11.78 0.62 -12.16
CA GLN A 6 -12.36 -0.65 -12.63
C GLN A 6 -13.32 -1.24 -11.60
N SER A 7 -14.61 -1.31 -11.94
CA SER A 7 -15.61 -1.97 -11.08
C SER A 7 -15.35 -3.48 -10.99
N ASN A 8 -15.55 -4.04 -9.79
CA ASN A 8 -15.28 -5.44 -9.47
C ASN A 8 -13.82 -5.90 -9.67
N GLY A 9 -12.89 -4.97 -9.88
CA GLY A 9 -11.46 -5.23 -9.92
C GLY A 9 -10.86 -5.05 -8.53
N TYR A 10 -10.18 -6.07 -8.01
CA TYR A 10 -9.55 -5.99 -6.69
C TYR A 10 -8.06 -6.29 -6.77
N VAL A 11 -7.25 -5.53 -6.03
CA VAL A 11 -5.80 -5.73 -5.97
C VAL A 11 -5.31 -5.83 -4.54
N ILE A 12 -4.35 -6.73 -4.34
CA ILE A 12 -3.54 -6.84 -3.14
C ILE A 12 -2.06 -6.69 -3.54
N ALA A 13 -1.38 -5.73 -2.93
CA ALA A 13 0.00 -5.38 -3.26
C ALA A 13 0.78 -5.05 -1.97
N GLY A 14 2.09 -4.83 -2.08
CA GLY A 14 2.94 -4.52 -0.91
C GLY A 14 3.74 -5.70 -0.35
N PHE A 15 4.05 -6.70 -1.17
CA PHE A 15 4.92 -7.85 -0.86
C PHE A 15 6.42 -7.48 -0.67
N ASN A 16 6.71 -6.27 -0.20
CA ASN A 16 8.09 -5.80 -0.01
C ASN A 16 8.56 -6.27 1.38
N GLY A 17 9.48 -7.23 1.46
CA GLY A 17 10.31 -7.69 2.60
C GLY A 17 9.76 -7.61 4.06
N GLN A 18 9.35 -6.43 4.51
CA GLN A 18 8.73 -6.11 5.81
C GLN A 18 7.19 -6.23 5.82
N GLY A 19 6.54 -6.41 4.66
CA GLY A 19 5.07 -6.47 4.50
C GLY A 19 4.45 -7.87 4.60
N MET A 20 5.27 -8.93 4.62
CA MET A 20 4.83 -10.33 4.50
C MET A 20 3.81 -10.80 5.56
N PRO A 21 3.92 -10.45 6.86
CA PRO A 21 2.91 -10.82 7.84
C PRO A 21 1.63 -9.99 7.72
N ARG A 22 1.74 -8.74 7.24
CA ARG A 22 0.61 -7.80 7.18
C ARG A 22 -0.28 -8.01 5.96
N ILE A 23 0.24 -8.64 4.90
CA ILE A 23 -0.53 -8.97 3.70
C ILE A 23 -1.64 -9.98 3.99
N LEU A 24 -1.46 -10.88 4.95
CA LEU A 24 -2.46 -11.88 5.34
C LEU A 24 -3.69 -11.23 5.98
N LEU A 25 -3.49 -10.19 6.80
CA LEU A 25 -4.58 -9.41 7.39
C LEU A 25 -5.32 -8.59 6.34
N CYS A 26 -4.59 -7.98 5.40
CA CYS A 26 -5.19 -7.27 4.27
C CYS A 26 -5.97 -8.22 3.34
N ALA A 27 -5.50 -9.46 3.17
CA ALA A 27 -6.21 -10.48 2.38
C ALA A 27 -7.55 -10.85 3.02
N ARG A 28 -7.61 -10.96 4.35
CA ARG A 28 -8.87 -11.19 5.05
C ARG A 28 -9.86 -10.05 4.86
N ALA A 29 -9.41 -8.80 5.05
CA ALA A 29 -10.23 -7.61 4.83
C ALA A 29 -10.75 -7.53 3.40
N LEU A 30 -9.92 -7.89 2.42
CA LEU A 30 -10.32 -7.94 1.01
C LEU A 30 -11.40 -8.98 0.74
N VAL A 31 -11.29 -10.18 1.33
CA VAL A 31 -12.31 -11.23 1.19
C VAL A 31 -13.63 -10.79 1.83
N ASP A 32 -13.59 -10.17 3.00
CA ASP A 32 -14.81 -9.69 3.66
C ASP A 32 -15.48 -8.54 2.87
N LEU A 33 -14.70 -7.68 2.20
CA LEU A 33 -15.20 -6.67 1.25
C LEU A 33 -15.87 -7.31 0.02
N VAL A 34 -15.18 -8.25 -0.64
CA VAL A 34 -15.69 -8.92 -1.86
C VAL A 34 -16.98 -9.71 -1.57
N LEU A 35 -17.08 -10.30 -0.38
CA LEU A 35 -18.27 -11.04 0.05
C LEU A 35 -19.40 -10.13 0.58
N GLY A 36 -19.22 -8.81 0.57
CA GLY A 36 -20.21 -7.84 1.08
C GLY A 36 -20.45 -7.94 2.59
N ARG A 37 -19.48 -8.45 3.35
CA ARG A 37 -19.56 -8.53 4.83
C ARG A 37 -19.18 -7.20 5.49
N ILE A 38 -18.47 -6.35 4.77
CA ILE A 38 -18.16 -4.97 5.12
C ILE A 38 -18.36 -4.09 3.88
N ASP A 39 -18.76 -2.85 4.09
CA ASP A 39 -19.00 -1.90 2.99
C ASP A 39 -17.72 -1.17 2.57
N LYS A 40 -16.78 -1.00 3.51
CA LYS A 40 -15.56 -0.19 3.36
C LYS A 40 -14.36 -0.89 3.94
N ILE A 41 -13.28 -1.00 3.15
CA ILE A 41 -12.06 -1.71 3.58
C ILE A 41 -11.31 -0.96 4.68
N GLU A 42 -11.51 0.35 4.75
CA GLU A 42 -10.97 1.30 5.73
C GLU A 42 -11.37 0.97 7.17
N GLU A 43 -12.44 0.20 7.36
CA GLU A 43 -12.88 -0.28 8.66
C GLU A 43 -11.92 -1.34 9.23
N LEU A 44 -11.15 -2.02 8.38
CA LEU A 44 -10.32 -3.16 8.75
C LEU A 44 -8.81 -2.94 8.52
N ILE A 45 -8.41 -1.95 7.72
CA ILE A 45 -6.99 -1.69 7.41
C ILE A 45 -6.59 -0.23 7.66
N PRO A 46 -5.36 0.03 8.15
CA PRO A 46 -4.87 1.39 8.34
C PRO A 46 -4.76 2.18 7.03
N GLU A 47 -4.86 3.51 7.14
CA GLU A 47 -4.82 4.46 6.02
C GLU A 47 -3.71 4.20 4.99
N PRO A 48 -2.45 3.87 5.35
CA PRO A 48 -1.39 3.62 4.38
C PRO A 48 -1.59 2.39 3.48
N TYR A 49 -2.49 1.47 3.84
CA TYR A 49 -2.78 0.26 3.08
C TYR A 49 -3.97 0.41 2.12
N ILE A 50 -4.68 1.53 2.20
CA ILE A 50 -5.78 1.83 1.30
C ILE A 50 -5.20 2.18 -0.07
N ILE A 51 -5.82 1.64 -1.10
CA ILE A 51 -5.43 1.94 -2.47
C ILE A 51 -6.02 3.29 -2.88
N THR A 52 -5.19 4.13 -3.49
CA THR A 52 -5.62 5.36 -4.13
C THR A 52 -4.96 5.46 -5.50
N LYS A 53 -5.55 6.21 -6.42
CA LYS A 53 -4.99 6.42 -7.76
C LYS A 53 -3.56 6.94 -7.71
N ASN A 54 -3.31 7.94 -6.84
CA ASN A 54 -1.98 8.48 -6.62
C ASN A 54 -0.97 7.39 -6.21
N ARG A 55 -1.34 6.50 -5.28
CA ARG A 55 -0.44 5.40 -4.83
C ARG A 55 -0.19 4.34 -5.89
N LEU A 56 -1.12 4.12 -6.82
CA LEU A 56 -0.93 3.23 -7.97
C LEU A 56 0.03 3.80 -9.02
N GLU A 57 -0.03 5.11 -9.24
CA GLU A 57 0.69 5.79 -10.31
C GLU A 57 2.07 6.32 -9.87
N THR A 58 2.26 6.56 -8.57
CA THR A 58 3.50 7.09 -8.01
C THR A 58 4.65 6.08 -8.17
N LYS A 59 5.70 6.51 -8.86
CA LYS A 59 6.98 5.77 -8.97
C LYS A 59 8.04 6.27 -7.99
N GLU A 60 7.70 7.23 -7.14
CA GLU A 60 8.61 7.83 -6.17
C GLU A 60 9.03 6.79 -5.12
N ASN A 61 10.34 6.59 -5.01
CA ASN A 61 10.94 5.76 -3.98
C ASN A 61 11.60 6.67 -2.96
N TYR A 62 10.81 7.15 -1.99
CA TYR A 62 11.27 8.04 -0.93
C TYR A 62 12.41 7.44 -0.09
N LEU A 63 12.59 6.12 -0.09
CA LEU A 63 13.72 5.48 0.59
C LEU A 63 15.03 5.73 -0.18
N LEU A 64 15.02 5.57 -1.50
CA LEU A 64 16.17 5.90 -2.34
C LEU A 64 16.52 7.38 -2.24
N ASP A 65 15.49 8.24 -2.26
CA ASP A 65 15.68 9.69 -2.22
C ASP A 65 16.31 10.14 -0.89
N ARG A 66 15.83 9.60 0.24
CA ARG A 66 16.39 9.87 1.56
C ARG A 66 17.80 9.29 1.75
N MET A 67 18.08 8.13 1.18
CA MET A 67 19.42 7.54 1.21
C MET A 67 20.42 8.37 0.40
N ALA A 68 20.00 8.94 -0.72
CA ALA A 68 20.81 9.89 -1.49
C ALA A 68 21.09 11.17 -0.68
N THR A 69 20.07 11.76 -0.05
CA THR A 69 20.24 12.98 0.77
C THR A 69 21.18 12.74 1.97
N GLN A 70 21.12 11.55 2.58
CA GLN A 70 21.96 11.22 3.73
C GLN A 70 23.42 10.97 3.34
N SER A 71 23.67 10.53 2.10
CA SER A 71 25.02 10.34 1.56
C SER A 71 25.73 11.69 1.37
N ASP A 72 25.02 12.70 0.85
CA ASP A 72 25.55 14.06 0.64
C ASP A 72 25.94 14.76 1.95
N LEU A 73 25.16 14.55 3.02
CA LEU A 73 25.46 15.09 4.35
C LEU A 73 26.69 14.45 5.02
N THR A 74 27.07 13.24 4.62
CA THR A 74 28.25 12.53 5.16
C THR A 74 29.56 12.80 4.40
N HIS A 75 29.53 13.59 3.32
CA HIS A 75 30.71 13.98 2.56
C HIS A 75 31.14 15.44 2.78
N THR A 76 30.47 16.17 3.68
CA THR A 76 30.83 17.55 4.06
C THR A 76 31.47 17.68 5.45
N SER A 77 32.04 16.61 6.00
CA SER A 77 32.80 16.60 7.27
C SER A 77 34.28 16.31 7.05
#